data_AF-A0AAJ2NS18-F1
#
_entry.id   AF-A0AAJ2NS18-F1
#
_cell.length_a   1.000
_cell.length_b   1.000
_cell.length_c   1.000
_cell.angle_alpha   90.00
_cell.angle_beta   90.00
_cell.angle_gamma   90.00
#
_symmetry.space_group_name_H-M   'P 1'
#
loop_
_entity.id
_entity.type
_entity.pdbx_description
1 polymer ?
#
loop_
_entity_poly.entity_id
_entity_poly.type
_entity_poly.pdbx_seq_one_letter_code
_entity_poly.pdbx_strand_id
1 'polypeptide(L)'
;VVKEQELPDANFSTVKSPNPEEHAAFELAIRDGKRVGADILVATDPDADRLGIAVQNTEGEYVVLTGNQTGALLLDYLLKQKKEKGTLPRNGVVLKTIVTSELGKKIASAYQLETIDVLTGFKF
;
A
#
# COMPACT_ATOMS: atom_id res chain seq x y z
N VAL A 1 12.79 -9.30 -8.91
CA VAL A 1 13.76 -8.50 -8.13
C VAL A 1 14.49 -7.59 -9.10
N VAL A 2 14.51 -6.28 -8.84
CA VAL A 2 15.29 -5.31 -9.61
C VAL A 2 16.75 -5.48 -9.22
N LYS A 3 17.58 -5.97 -10.13
CA LYS A 3 18.95 -6.41 -9.80
C LYS A 3 19.84 -5.25 -9.35
N GLU A 4 19.64 -4.07 -9.90
CA GLU A 4 20.39 -2.86 -9.56
C GLU A 4 20.10 -2.34 -8.14
N GLN A 5 19.03 -2.80 -7.50
CA GLN A 5 18.58 -2.38 -6.17
C GLN A 5 18.55 -3.53 -5.16
N GLU A 6 19.09 -4.70 -5.52
CA GLU A 6 19.07 -5.90 -4.67
C GLU A 6 20.02 -5.79 -3.46
N LEU A 7 21.10 -5.01 -3.60
CA LEU A 7 22.11 -4.84 -2.57
C LEU A 7 22.04 -3.43 -1.94
N PRO A 8 22.39 -3.28 -0.65
CA PRO A 8 22.43 -1.97 -0.01
C PRO A 8 23.37 -1.00 -0.72
N ASP A 9 22.88 0.21 -1.00
CA ASP A 9 23.67 1.33 -1.50
C ASP A 9 23.30 2.61 -0.73
N ALA A 10 24.19 3.03 0.17
CA ALA A 10 23.99 4.21 1.02
C ALA A 10 23.91 5.53 0.24
N ASN A 11 24.36 5.57 -1.01
CA ASN A 11 24.27 6.75 -1.86
C ASN A 11 22.97 6.82 -2.66
N PHE A 12 22.13 5.78 -2.60
CA PHE A 12 20.90 5.68 -3.38
C PHE A 12 21.11 5.97 -4.88
N SER A 13 22.18 5.45 -5.47
CA SER A 13 22.65 5.82 -6.81
C SER A 13 21.67 5.53 -7.95
N THR A 14 20.65 4.72 -7.69
CA THR A 14 19.65 4.27 -8.67
C THR A 14 18.30 4.98 -8.56
N VAL A 15 18.10 5.84 -7.56
CA VAL A 15 16.84 6.57 -7.34
C VAL A 15 17.09 8.01 -6.95
N LYS A 16 16.16 8.89 -7.33
CA LYS A 16 16.20 10.29 -6.87
C LYS A 16 15.87 10.44 -5.37
N SER A 17 14.96 9.60 -4.88
CA SER A 17 14.47 9.59 -3.50
C SER A 17 14.04 8.16 -3.17
N PRO A 18 14.51 7.55 -2.06
CA PRO A 18 14.09 6.21 -1.65
C PRO A 18 12.74 6.26 -0.91
N ASN A 19 11.74 6.87 -1.53
CA ASN A 19 10.39 7.00 -0.99
C ASN A 19 9.41 6.22 -1.87
N PRO A 20 8.88 5.07 -1.42
CA PRO A 20 8.02 4.21 -2.23
C PRO A 20 6.62 4.79 -2.49
N GLU A 21 6.29 5.96 -1.94
CA GLU A 21 5.08 6.71 -2.32
C GLU A 21 5.29 7.55 -3.60
N GLU A 22 6.53 7.73 -4.05
CA GLU A 22 6.87 8.50 -5.23
C GLU A 22 7.05 7.61 -6.47
N HIS A 23 6.56 8.07 -7.62
CA HIS A 23 6.70 7.35 -8.89
C HIS A 23 8.17 7.09 -9.28
N ALA A 24 9.07 8.00 -8.91
CA ALA A 24 10.51 7.88 -9.19
C ALA A 24 11.13 6.62 -8.56
N ALA A 25 10.61 6.14 -7.43
CA ALA A 25 11.08 4.91 -6.80
C ALA A 25 10.73 3.64 -7.62
N PHE A 26 9.78 3.75 -8.56
CA PHE A 26 9.29 2.64 -9.37
C PHE A 26 9.91 2.55 -10.77
N GLU A 27 10.71 3.52 -11.22
CA GLU A 27 11.19 3.58 -12.62
C GLU A 27 11.85 2.26 -13.09
N LEU A 28 12.79 1.74 -12.30
CA LEU A 28 13.46 0.46 -12.61
C LEU A 28 12.52 -0.74 -12.47
N ALA A 29 11.63 -0.72 -11.47
CA ALA A 29 10.65 -1.76 -11.27
C ALA A 29 9.64 -1.83 -12.43
N ILE A 30 9.22 -0.69 -12.97
CA ILE A 30 8.32 -0.60 -14.14
C ILE A 30 9.03 -1.11 -15.39
N ARG A 31 10.29 -0.71 -15.60
CA ARG A 31 11.12 -1.19 -16.72
C ARG A 31 11.20 -2.72 -16.72
N ASP A 32 11.56 -3.31 -15.58
CA ASP A 32 11.72 -4.76 -15.46
C ASP A 32 10.37 -5.48 -15.44
N GLY A 33 9.35 -4.88 -14.82
CA GLY A 33 7.97 -5.35 -14.80
C GLY A 33 7.40 -5.52 -16.20
N LYS A 34 7.57 -4.52 -17.07
CA LYS A 34 7.18 -4.59 -18.49
C LYS A 34 7.93 -5.69 -19.24
N ARG A 35 9.21 -5.92 -18.93
CA ARG A 35 10.03 -6.96 -19.57
C ARG A 35 9.57 -8.38 -19.20
N VAL A 36 9.22 -8.60 -17.95
CA VAL A 36 8.86 -9.94 -17.43
C VAL A 36 7.35 -10.22 -17.40
N GLY A 37 6.53 -9.19 -17.64
CA GLY A 37 5.08 -9.28 -17.53
C GLY A 37 4.62 -9.44 -16.08
N ALA A 38 5.17 -8.64 -15.15
CA ALA A 38 4.83 -8.75 -13.73
C ALA A 38 3.42 -8.22 -13.42
N ASP A 39 2.61 -8.96 -12.68
CA ASP A 39 1.26 -8.48 -12.30
C ASP A 39 1.31 -7.32 -11.29
N ILE A 40 2.29 -7.36 -10.38
CA ILE A 40 2.44 -6.43 -9.27
C ILE A 40 3.90 -6.03 -9.12
N LEU A 41 4.13 -4.75 -8.87
CA LEU A 41 5.43 -4.20 -8.47
C LEU A 41 5.35 -3.73 -7.03
N VAL A 42 6.43 -3.97 -6.29
CA VAL A 42 6.53 -3.64 -4.87
C VAL A 42 7.84 -2.90 -4.62
N ALA A 43 7.78 -1.81 -3.88
CA ALA A 43 8.94 -1.05 -3.42
C ALA A 43 8.80 -0.76 -1.91
N THR A 44 9.93 -0.68 -1.21
CA THR A 44 9.99 -0.27 0.19
C THR A 44 10.92 0.91 0.34
N ASP A 45 10.82 1.62 1.46
CA ASP A 45 11.85 2.56 1.90
C ASP A 45 13.02 1.82 2.59
N PRO A 46 14.13 2.52 2.94
CA PRO A 46 15.37 1.86 3.37
C PRO A 46 15.27 1.04 4.66
N ASP A 47 14.40 1.42 5.60
CA ASP A 47 14.10 0.69 6.84
C ASP A 47 12.89 -0.23 6.72
N ALA A 48 12.26 -0.27 5.54
CA ALA A 48 11.22 -1.20 5.13
C ALA A 48 9.94 -1.16 5.99
N ASP A 49 9.65 -0.03 6.63
CA ASP A 49 8.39 0.19 7.34
C ASP A 49 7.29 0.76 6.44
N ARG A 50 7.64 1.27 5.25
CA ARG A 50 6.71 1.72 4.21
C ARG A 50 6.77 0.85 2.96
N LEU A 51 5.60 0.73 2.34
CA LEU A 51 5.38 -0.08 1.14
C LEU A 51 4.66 0.73 0.06
N GLY A 52 5.22 0.74 -1.13
CA GLY A 52 4.56 1.17 -2.36
C GLY A 52 4.14 -0.03 -3.19
N ILE A 53 3.02 0.09 -3.89
CA ILE A 53 2.51 -0.94 -4.79
C ILE A 53 2.16 -0.29 -6.13
N ALA A 54 2.56 -0.92 -7.23
CA ALA A 54 2.08 -0.54 -8.56
C ALA A 54 1.48 -1.74 -9.29
N VAL A 55 0.40 -1.49 -10.04
CA VAL A 55 -0.37 -2.50 -10.79
C VAL A 55 -0.67 -2.00 -12.19
N GLN A 56 -0.92 -2.91 -13.14
CA GLN A 56 -1.31 -2.51 -14.49
C GLN A 56 -2.75 -2.01 -14.53
N ASN A 57 -2.96 -0.89 -15.22
CA ASN A 57 -4.29 -0.43 -15.59
C ASN A 57 -4.83 -1.22 -16.82
N THR A 58 -6.03 -0.86 -17.29
CA THR A 58 -6.65 -1.46 -18.48
C THR A 58 -5.90 -1.22 -19.79
N GLU A 59 -4.94 -0.29 -19.80
CA GLU A 59 -4.10 0.06 -20.95
C GLU A 59 -2.73 -0.66 -20.90
N GLY A 60 -2.47 -1.47 -19.87
CA GLY A 60 -1.19 -2.16 -19.67
C GLY A 60 -0.08 -1.31 -19.05
N GLU A 61 -0.42 -0.10 -18.58
CA GLU A 61 0.53 0.81 -17.93
C GLU A 61 0.51 0.64 -16.41
N TYR A 62 1.69 0.63 -15.80
CA TYR A 62 1.80 0.51 -14.34
C TYR A 62 1.42 1.83 -13.66
N VAL A 63 0.46 1.76 -12.76
CA VAL A 63 0.00 2.86 -11.93
C VAL A 63 0.36 2.57 -10.48
N VAL A 64 1.07 3.50 -9.85
CA VAL A 64 1.40 3.45 -8.43
C VAL A 64 0.14 3.78 -7.63
N LEU A 65 -0.23 2.89 -6.72
CA LEU A 65 -1.34 3.10 -5.81
C LEU A 65 -0.93 4.08 -4.70
N THR A 66 -1.80 5.01 -4.39
CA THR A 66 -1.64 5.88 -3.22
C THR A 66 -1.73 5.05 -1.93
N GLY A 67 -1.11 5.52 -0.84
CA GLY A 67 -1.23 4.87 0.47
C GLY A 67 -2.70 4.69 0.92
N ASN A 68 -3.58 5.62 0.57
CA ASN A 68 -5.02 5.50 0.82
C ASN A 68 -5.68 4.33 0.06
N GLN A 69 -5.31 4.11 -1.20
CA GLN A 69 -5.84 3.00 -1.99
C GLN A 69 -5.29 1.66 -1.48
N THR A 70 -3.99 1.59 -1.22
CA THR A 70 -3.35 0.39 -0.65
C THR A 70 -3.95 0.04 0.71
N GLY A 71 -4.09 1.02 1.61
CA GLY A 71 -4.69 0.82 2.93
C GLY A 71 -6.15 0.34 2.85
N ALA A 72 -6.93 0.86 1.89
CA ALA A 72 -8.30 0.42 1.67
C ALA A 72 -8.38 -1.05 1.20
N LEU A 73 -7.52 -1.45 0.25
CA LEU A 73 -7.46 -2.83 -0.22
C LEU A 73 -7.07 -3.81 0.90
N LEU A 74 -6.08 -3.43 1.72
CA LEU A 74 -5.65 -4.23 2.87
C LEU A 74 -6.75 -4.34 3.92
N LEU A 75 -7.47 -3.26 4.21
CA LEU A 75 -8.59 -3.26 5.14
C LEU A 75 -9.69 -4.22 4.66
N ASP A 76 -10.13 -4.10 3.40
CA ASP A 76 -11.17 -4.99 2.86
C ASP A 76 -10.74 -6.46 2.93
N TYR A 77 -9.50 -6.76 2.53
CA TYR A 77 -8.96 -8.11 2.62
C TYR A 77 -9.01 -8.67 4.06
N LEU A 78 -8.56 -7.90 5.05
CA LEU A 78 -8.55 -8.33 6.45
C LEU A 78 -9.97 -8.58 6.98
N LEU A 79 -10.92 -7.68 6.68
CA LEU A 79 -12.30 -7.82 7.13
C LEU A 79 -13.00 -8.98 6.44
N LYS A 80 -12.80 -9.16 5.13
CA LYS A 80 -13.28 -10.30 4.36
C LYS A 80 -12.79 -11.62 4.95
N GLN A 81 -11.48 -11.74 5.17
CA GLN A 81 -10.88 -12.95 5.72
C GLN A 81 -11.38 -13.25 7.14
N LYS A 82 -11.52 -12.23 7.99
CA LYS A 82 -12.07 -12.40 9.34
C LYS A 82 -13.53 -12.86 9.30
N LYS A 83 -14.34 -12.27 8.41
CA LYS A 83 -15.75 -12.65 8.23
C LYS A 83 -15.89 -14.09 7.72
N GLU A 84 -15.15 -14.46 6.68
CA GLU A 84 -15.14 -15.83 6.12
C GLU A 84 -14.72 -16.87 7.17
N LYS A 85 -13.77 -16.53 8.04
CA LYS A 85 -13.31 -17.40 9.14
C LYS A 85 -14.21 -17.34 10.38
N GLY A 86 -15.27 -16.53 10.39
CA GLY A 86 -16.14 -16.34 11.56
C GLY A 86 -15.43 -15.68 12.77
N THR A 87 -14.29 -15.01 12.55
CA THR A 87 -13.45 -14.38 13.58
C THR A 87 -13.59 -12.86 13.63
N LEU A 88 -14.50 -12.29 12.84
CA LEU A 88 -14.79 -10.87 12.86
C LEU A 88 -15.48 -10.50 14.19
N PRO A 89 -14.89 -9.64 15.03
CA PRO A 89 -15.51 -9.27 16.30
C PRO A 89 -16.80 -8.48 16.10
N ARG A 90 -17.82 -8.77 16.91
CA ARG A 90 -19.10 -8.03 16.88
C ARG A 90 -18.95 -6.57 17.31
N ASN A 91 -17.98 -6.29 18.17
CA ASN A 91 -17.61 -4.97 18.67
C ASN A 91 -16.30 -4.47 18.03
N GLY A 92 -15.99 -4.93 16.82
CA GLY A 92 -14.79 -4.48 16.10
C GLY A 92 -14.91 -3.00 15.73
N VAL A 93 -13.77 -2.32 15.73
CA VAL A 93 -13.65 -0.91 15.35
C VAL A 93 -12.47 -0.75 14.40
N VAL A 94 -12.64 0.09 13.38
CA VAL A 94 -11.55 0.51 12.50
C VAL A 94 -11.07 1.90 12.94
N LEU A 95 -9.78 2.02 13.21
CA LEU A 95 -9.15 3.30 13.53
C LEU A 95 -8.49 3.87 12.27
N LYS A 96 -8.73 5.14 11.97
CA LYS A 96 -8.02 5.87 10.91
C LYS A 96 -7.65 7.26 11.37
N THR A 97 -6.65 7.86 10.73
CA THR A 97 -6.33 9.27 10.99
C THR A 97 -7.26 10.20 10.23
N ILE A 98 -7.37 11.45 10.68
CA ILE A 98 -8.16 12.50 10.01
C ILE A 98 -7.70 12.82 8.58
N VAL A 99 -6.46 12.46 8.20
CA VAL A 99 -5.93 12.64 6.83
C VAL A 99 -6.10 11.38 5.95
N THR A 100 -6.53 10.26 6.53
CA THR A 100 -6.83 9.04 5.78
C THR A 100 -8.18 9.20 5.07
N SER A 101 -8.24 8.81 3.80
CA SER A 101 -9.45 8.94 2.98
C SER A 101 -10.67 8.22 3.58
N GLU A 102 -11.86 8.69 3.22
CA GLU A 102 -13.14 8.09 3.65
C GLU A 102 -13.44 6.70 3.05
N LEU A 103 -12.58 6.21 2.13
CA LEU A 103 -12.76 4.89 1.52
C LEU A 103 -12.72 3.78 2.57
N GLY A 104 -11.80 3.88 3.55
CA GLY A 104 -11.71 2.90 4.64
C GLY A 104 -12.98 2.84 5.51
N LYS A 105 -13.59 4.01 5.78
CA LYS A 105 -14.85 4.11 6.52
C LYS A 105 -16.02 3.44 5.79
N LYS A 106 -16.10 3.64 4.47
CA LYS A 106 -17.12 2.97 3.62
C LYS A 106 -16.96 1.45 3.65
N ILE A 107 -15.72 0.96 3.57
CA ILE A 107 -15.42 -0.46 3.68
C ILE A 107 -15.85 -0.99 5.05
N ALA A 108 -15.40 -0.37 6.15
CA ALA A 108 -15.77 -0.78 7.52
C ALA A 108 -17.29 -0.86 7.72
N SER A 109 -18.02 0.14 7.19
CA SER A 109 -19.49 0.21 7.27
C SER A 109 -20.16 -0.96 6.54
N ALA A 110 -19.61 -1.43 5.41
CA ALA A 110 -20.12 -2.61 4.70
C ALA A 110 -19.97 -3.92 5.50
N TYR A 111 -19.04 -3.94 6.46
CA TYR A 111 -18.87 -5.03 7.43
C TYR A 111 -19.56 -4.76 8.78
N GLN A 112 -20.39 -3.70 8.87
CA GLN A 112 -21.12 -3.29 10.09
C GLN A 112 -20.19 -2.93 11.26
N LEU A 113 -19.00 -2.39 10.95
CA LEU A 113 -18.05 -1.92 11.96
C LEU A 113 -18.07 -0.39 12.05
N GLU A 114 -17.89 0.11 13.27
CA GLU A 114 -17.69 1.54 13.49
C GLU A 114 -16.28 1.96 13.06
N THR A 115 -16.14 3.23 12.65
CA THR A 115 -14.86 3.85 12.35
C THR A 115 -14.65 5.04 13.26
N ILE A 116 -13.48 5.13 13.88
CA ILE A 116 -13.10 6.25 14.74
C ILE A 116 -11.93 6.98 14.09
N ASP A 117 -12.08 8.30 13.97
CA ASP A 117 -11.03 9.20 13.51
C ASP A 117 -10.14 9.63 14.67
N VAL A 118 -8.83 9.51 14.48
CA VAL A 118 -7.80 10.00 15.40
C VAL A 118 -6.93 11.05 14.73
N LEU A 119 -6.22 11.87 15.52
CA LEU A 119 -5.27 12.83 14.97
C LEU A 119 -4.10 12.12 14.27
N THR A 120 -3.53 12.77 13.26
CA THR A 120 -2.38 12.24 12.53
C THR A 120 -1.11 12.29 13.38
N GLY A 121 -0.38 11.19 13.46
CA GLY A 121 0.93 11.12 14.08
C GLY A 121 1.16 9.77 14.77
N PHE A 122 2.35 9.19 14.57
CA PHE A 122 2.76 7.89 15.10
C PHE A 122 3.06 7.90 16.62
N LYS A 123 2.91 9.04 17.31
CA LYS A 123 3.39 9.26 18.69
C LYS A 123 2.26 9.44 19.72
N PHE A 124 1.25 8.57 19.70
CA PHE A 124 0.24 8.50 20.75
C PHE A 124 -0.06 7.05 21.11
#